data_AF-A0A532AJ97-F1
#
_entry.id   AF-A0A532AJ97-F1
#
_cell.length_a   1.000
_cell.length_b   1.000
_cell.length_c   1.000
_cell.angle_alpha   90.00
_cell.angle_beta   90.00
_cell.angle_gamma   90.00
#
_symmetry.space_group_name_H-M   'P 1'
#
loop_
_entity.id
_entity.type
_entity.pdbx_description
1 polymer ?
#
loop_
_entity_poly.entity_id
_entity_poly.type
_entity_poly.pdbx_seq_one_letter_code
_entity_poly.pdbx_strand_id
1 'polypeptide(L)'
;KTVEIEFKVAKPPQGVKGYFVAGHDLRIGQVITNLIENARSFVPEERGHIAISLARAGKVNIITVDDNGPGIRADNIDRIFERFYTDRPAGEAFGQNSGLGLSISRQIVEAHG
;
A
#
# COMPACT_ATOMS: atom_id res chain seq x y z
N LYS A 1 -7.99 -16.67 3.71
CA LYS A 1 -7.65 -15.94 4.96
C LYS A 1 -8.63 -14.80 5.14
N THR A 2 -9.39 -14.80 6.22
CA THR A 2 -10.32 -13.71 6.54
C THR A 2 -9.54 -12.56 7.12
N VAL A 3 -9.71 -11.36 6.56
CA VAL A 3 -9.03 -10.14 7.00
C VAL A 3 -10.09 -9.10 7.27
N GLU A 4 -10.05 -8.49 8.45
CA GLU A 4 -10.86 -7.33 8.76
C GLU A 4 -10.32 -6.12 8.01
N ILE A 5 -11.19 -5.45 7.26
CA ILE A 5 -10.84 -4.25 6.51
C ILE A 5 -11.60 -3.08 7.10
N GLU A 6 -10.86 -2.11 7.61
CA GLU A 6 -11.39 -0.84 8.06
C GLU A 6 -11.12 0.21 6.99
N PHE A 7 -12.17 0.87 6.50
CA PHE A 7 -12.04 1.94 5.50
C PHE A 7 -12.60 3.25 6.04
N LYS A 8 -11.74 4.27 6.12
CA LYS A 8 -12.08 5.60 6.65
C LYS A 8 -11.71 6.70 5.67
N VAL A 9 -12.69 7.49 5.25
CA VAL A 9 -12.45 8.67 4.40
C VAL A 9 -12.81 9.91 5.20
N ALA A 10 -11.83 10.78 5.44
CA ALA A 10 -12.07 12.07 6.08
C ALA A 10 -12.92 12.97 5.17
N LYS A 11 -13.62 13.95 5.75
CA LYS A 11 -14.41 14.90 4.95
C LYS A 11 -13.50 15.63 3.95
N PRO A 12 -13.91 15.72 2.67
CA PRO A 12 -13.13 16.45 1.68
C PRO A 12 -13.10 17.95 2.03
N PRO A 13 -12.15 18.72 1.46
CA PRO A 13 -12.10 20.17 1.65
C PRO A 13 -13.42 20.87 1.29
N GLN A 14 -13.66 22.02 1.91
CA GLN A 14 -14.88 22.78 1.65
C GLN A 14 -14.97 23.19 0.17
N GLY A 15 -16.13 22.98 -0.44
CA GLY A 15 -16.39 23.37 -1.83
C GLY A 15 -16.00 22.33 -2.89
N VAL A 16 -15.47 21.17 -2.51
CA VAL A 16 -15.24 20.05 -3.45
C VAL A 16 -16.10 18.83 -3.10
N LYS A 17 -16.53 18.10 -4.13
CA LYS A 17 -17.39 16.90 -3.99
C LYS A 17 -16.63 15.62 -3.59
N GLY A 18 -15.30 15.69 -3.50
CA GLY A 18 -14.46 14.54 -3.23
C GLY A 18 -12.96 14.86 -3.29
N TYR A 19 -12.15 13.82 -3.23
CA TYR A 19 -10.71 13.89 -3.39
C TYR A 19 -10.35 13.71 -4.86
N PHE A 20 -9.47 14.58 -5.38
CA PHE A 20 -9.01 14.54 -6.75
C PHE A 20 -7.49 14.62 -6.79
N VAL A 21 -6.89 13.91 -7.74
CA VAL A 21 -5.45 13.91 -8.04
C VAL A 21 -5.28 13.84 -9.55
N ALA A 22 -4.27 14.50 -10.09
CA ALA A 22 -3.92 14.37 -11.50
C ALA A 22 -3.09 13.10 -11.71
N GLY A 23 -3.39 12.32 -12.74
CA GLY A 23 -2.63 11.10 -13.02
C GLY A 23 -3.37 10.11 -13.89
N HIS A 24 -2.74 8.94 -14.07
CA HIS A 24 -3.34 7.81 -14.77
C HIS A 24 -4.06 6.91 -13.75
N ASP A 25 -5.38 6.82 -13.86
CA ASP A 25 -6.27 6.06 -12.99
C ASP A 25 -5.82 4.61 -12.78
N LEU A 26 -5.49 3.90 -13.87
CA LEU A 26 -5.03 2.51 -13.83
C LEU A 26 -3.69 2.36 -13.09
N ARG A 27 -2.79 3.33 -13.21
CA ARG A 27 -1.47 3.28 -12.55
C ARG A 27 -1.58 3.58 -11.07
N ILE A 28 -2.38 4.58 -10.69
CA ILE A 28 -2.66 4.89 -9.29
C ILE A 28 -3.40 3.71 -8.62
N GLY A 29 -4.39 3.14 -9.32
CA GLY A 29 -5.08 1.93 -8.88
C GLY A 29 -4.11 0.76 -8.64
N GLN A 30 -3.14 0.56 -9.54
CA GLN A 30 -2.10 -0.47 -9.38
C GLN A 30 -1.28 -0.29 -8.09
N VAL A 31 -0.93 0.95 -7.72
CA VAL A 31 -0.22 1.22 -6.45
C VAL A 31 -1.07 0.79 -5.26
N ILE A 32 -2.32 1.23 -5.23
CA ILE A 32 -3.25 0.96 -4.12
C ILE A 32 -3.49 -0.55 -3.99
N THR A 33 -3.76 -1.25 -5.09
CA THR A 33 -3.92 -2.70 -5.10
C THR A 33 -2.67 -3.40 -4.57
N ASN A 34 -1.49 -3.02 -5.05
CA ASN A 34 -0.24 -3.64 -4.60
C ASN A 34 0.01 -3.45 -3.09
N LEU A 35 -0.28 -2.26 -2.53
CA LEU A 35 -0.15 -2.02 -1.09
C LEU A 35 -1.12 -2.89 -0.29
N ILE A 36 -2.38 -3.00 -0.71
CA ILE A 36 -3.39 -3.82 -0.02
C ILE A 36 -3.05 -5.32 -0.11
N GLU A 37 -2.54 -5.78 -1.25
CA GLU A 37 -2.13 -7.18 -1.42
C GLU A 37 -0.90 -7.51 -0.56
N ASN A 38 0.08 -6.60 -0.49
CA ASN A 38 1.20 -6.72 0.43
C ASN A 38 0.72 -6.80 1.88
N ALA A 39 -0.14 -5.89 2.34
CA ALA A 39 -0.72 -5.96 3.68
C ALA A 39 -1.44 -7.30 3.94
N ARG A 40 -2.35 -7.71 3.05
CA ARG A 40 -3.12 -8.97 3.17
C ARG A 40 -2.22 -10.21 3.29
N SER A 41 -1.09 -10.19 2.63
CA SER A 41 -0.13 -11.29 2.60
C SER A 41 0.85 -11.31 3.78
N PHE A 42 0.93 -10.25 4.59
CA PHE A 42 1.80 -10.17 5.77
C PHE A 42 1.05 -10.15 7.11
N VAL A 43 -0.24 -9.77 7.13
CA VAL A 43 -1.03 -9.83 8.39
C VAL A 43 -1.10 -11.26 8.96
N PRO A 44 -1.43 -11.47 10.23
CA PRO A 44 -1.64 -12.81 10.78
C PRO A 44 -2.87 -13.51 10.20
N GLU A 45 -2.89 -14.86 10.16
CA GLU A 45 -4.07 -15.63 9.70
C GLU A 45 -5.29 -15.41 10.60
N GLU A 46 -5.05 -15.37 11.91
CA GLU A 46 -6.05 -15.06 12.92
C GLU A 46 -5.98 -13.57 13.28
N ARG A 47 -7.11 -12.86 13.20
CA ARG A 47 -7.21 -11.42 13.50
C ARG A 47 -6.37 -10.52 12.58
N GLY A 48 -6.16 -10.91 11.33
CA GLY A 48 -5.58 -10.01 10.33
C GLY A 48 -6.44 -8.77 10.15
N HIS A 49 -5.83 -7.59 10.24
CA HIS A 49 -6.50 -6.30 10.15
C HIS A 49 -5.73 -5.37 9.23
N ILE A 50 -6.45 -4.69 8.36
CA ILE A 50 -5.93 -3.66 7.46
C ILE A 50 -6.80 -2.41 7.60
N ALA A 51 -6.19 -1.30 7.98
CA ALA A 51 -6.82 0.01 7.98
C ALA A 51 -6.40 0.82 6.76
N ILE A 52 -7.38 1.24 5.97
CA ILE A 52 -7.20 2.11 4.82
C ILE A 52 -7.82 3.46 5.14
N SER A 53 -7.02 4.52 5.10
CA SER A 53 -7.50 5.88 5.34
C SER A 53 -7.17 6.84 4.21
N LEU A 54 -8.09 7.78 3.95
CA LEU A 54 -7.90 8.87 2.99
C LEU A 54 -8.19 10.21 3.69
N ALA A 55 -7.21 11.10 3.66
CA ALA A 55 -7.32 12.44 4.23
C ALA A 55 -6.62 13.49 3.36
N ARG A 56 -6.88 14.77 3.65
CA ARG A 56 -6.15 15.90 3.05
C ARG A 56 -5.14 16.45 4.06
N ALA A 57 -3.90 16.65 3.63
CA ALA A 57 -2.91 17.42 4.37
C ALA A 57 -2.43 18.59 3.48
N GLY A 58 -2.91 19.80 3.78
CA GLY A 58 -2.62 20.99 2.97
C GLY A 58 -3.03 20.80 1.50
N LYS A 59 -2.04 20.70 0.60
CA LYS A 59 -2.25 20.58 -0.84
C LYS A 59 -2.21 19.14 -1.38
N VAL A 60 -1.94 18.15 -0.53
CA VAL A 60 -1.82 16.75 -0.94
C VAL A 60 -2.92 15.89 -0.30
N ASN A 61 -3.34 14.85 -1.03
CA ASN A 61 -4.18 13.79 -0.47
C ASN A 61 -3.24 12.72 0.07
N ILE A 62 -3.51 12.24 1.29
CA ILE A 62 -2.76 11.17 1.92
C ILE A 62 -3.65 9.94 1.95
N ILE A 63 -3.20 8.88 1.28
CA ILE A 63 -3.75 7.54 1.44
C ILE A 63 -2.78 6.78 2.33
N THR A 64 -3.30 6.19 3.40
CA THR A 64 -2.52 5.31 4.29
C THR A 64 -3.12 3.91 4.21
N VAL A 65 -2.26 2.91 4.02
CA VAL A 65 -2.58 1.49 4.17
C VAL A 65 -1.74 1.00 5.35
N ASP A 66 -2.40 0.72 6.46
CA ASP A 66 -1.80 0.27 7.71
C ASP A 66 -2.26 -1.16 7.99
N ASP A 67 -1.36 -2.00 8.51
CA ASP A 67 -1.64 -3.41 8.74
C ASP A 67 -0.99 -3.91 10.04
N ASN A 68 -1.60 -4.95 10.63
CA ASN A 68 -1.11 -5.55 11.88
C ASN A 68 -0.13 -6.72 11.67
N GLY A 69 0.59 -6.73 10.54
CA GLY A 69 1.64 -7.69 10.25
C GLY A 69 2.88 -7.53 11.13
N PRO A 70 3.95 -8.31 10.86
CA PRO A 70 5.18 -8.31 11.66
C PRO A 70 6.00 -7.00 11.55
N GLY A 71 5.57 -6.07 10.69
CA GLY A 71 6.31 -4.86 10.36
C GLY A 71 7.55 -5.13 9.51
N ILE A 72 8.36 -4.09 9.31
CA ILE A 72 9.58 -4.13 8.50
C ILE A 72 10.75 -3.80 9.42
N ARG A 73 11.85 -4.58 9.33
CA ARG A 73 13.08 -4.29 10.08
C ARG A 73 13.64 -2.93 9.64
N ALA A 74 14.10 -2.12 10.59
CA ALA A 74 14.60 -0.77 10.29
C ALA A 74 15.65 -0.75 9.17
N ASP A 75 16.59 -1.71 9.19
CA ASP A 75 17.66 -1.84 8.19
C ASP A 75 17.17 -2.20 6.78
N ASN A 76 15.91 -2.59 6.64
CA ASN A 76 15.31 -3.06 5.40
C ASN A 76 14.35 -2.04 4.77
N ILE A 77 14.03 -0.93 5.45
CA ILE A 77 13.00 0.03 5.01
C ILE A 77 13.26 0.54 3.59
N ASP A 78 14.50 0.89 3.25
CA ASP A 78 14.83 1.36 1.90
C ASP A 78 14.89 0.20 0.89
N ARG A 79 15.29 -0.99 1.36
CA ARG A 79 15.51 -2.18 0.54
C ARG A 79 14.22 -2.80 0.03
N ILE A 80 13.09 -2.61 0.71
CA ILE A 80 11.78 -3.14 0.24
C ILE A 80 11.37 -2.59 -1.14
N PHE A 81 11.95 -1.46 -1.56
CA PHE A 81 11.71 -0.86 -2.88
C PHE A 81 12.70 -1.34 -3.94
N GLU A 82 13.73 -2.11 -3.58
CA GLU A 82 14.65 -2.75 -4.53
C GLU A 82 13.92 -3.85 -5.30
N ARG A 83 14.27 -3.99 -6.59
CA ARG A 83 13.71 -5.04 -7.42
C ARG A 83 14.16 -6.41 -6.90
N PHE A 84 13.23 -7.35 -6.88
CA PHE A 84 13.43 -8.74 -6.44
C PHE A 84 13.73 -8.91 -4.94
N TYR A 85 13.63 -7.85 -4.15
CA TYR A 85 13.75 -7.93 -2.70
C TYR A 85 12.51 -8.58 -2.08
N THR A 86 12.71 -9.47 -1.10
CA THR A 86 11.64 -10.04 -0.28
C THR A 86 12.19 -10.57 1.04
N ASP A 87 11.50 -10.27 2.15
CA ASP A 87 11.80 -10.83 3.48
C ASP A 87 11.02 -12.13 3.77
N ARG A 88 10.32 -12.68 2.76
CA ARG A 88 9.56 -13.92 2.92
C ARG A 88 10.46 -15.16 2.96
N PRO A 89 10.15 -16.16 3.80
CA PRO A 89 10.85 -17.44 3.77
C PRO A 89 10.81 -18.07 2.38
N ALA A 90 11.92 -18.71 1.99
CA ALA A 90 12.03 -19.47 0.76
C ALA A 90 11.07 -20.68 0.79
N GLY A 91 9.82 -20.47 0.37
CA GLY A 91 8.75 -21.46 0.46
C GLY A 91 7.35 -20.87 0.26
N GLU A 92 7.16 -19.58 0.54
CA GLU A 92 5.91 -18.88 0.20
C GLU A 92 5.86 -18.53 -1.29
N ALA A 93 5.12 -19.35 -2.05
CA ALA A 93 4.63 -19.14 -3.42
C ALA A 93 5.59 -18.40 -4.38
N PHE A 94 6.56 -19.16 -4.92
CA PHE A 94 7.31 -18.79 -6.11
C PHE A 94 6.34 -18.38 -7.23
N GLY A 95 6.29 -17.10 -7.59
CA GLY A 95 5.45 -16.55 -8.67
C GLY A 95 4.43 -15.48 -8.27
N GLN A 96 3.96 -15.44 -7.01
CA GLN A 96 3.03 -14.37 -6.56
C GLN A 96 3.75 -13.17 -5.94
N ASN A 97 4.97 -13.36 -5.42
CA ASN A 97 5.73 -12.32 -4.73
C ASN A 97 7.10 -12.12 -5.41
N SER A 98 7.10 -11.64 -6.66
CA SER A 98 8.33 -11.45 -7.48
C SER A 98 9.31 -10.41 -6.92
N GLY A 99 8.98 -9.73 -5.82
CA GLY A 99 9.75 -8.60 -5.30
C GLY A 99 9.73 -7.37 -6.23
N LEU A 100 8.80 -7.32 -7.20
CA LEU A 100 8.70 -6.18 -8.13
C LEU A 100 7.62 -5.17 -7.70
N GLY A 101 6.61 -5.59 -6.95
CA GLY A 101 5.43 -4.79 -6.63
C GLY A 101 5.78 -3.41 -6.08
N LEU A 102 6.50 -3.34 -4.96
CA LEU A 102 6.87 -2.08 -4.32
C LEU A 102 7.80 -1.22 -5.18
N SER A 103 8.75 -1.83 -5.91
CA SER A 103 9.62 -1.10 -6.83
C SER A 103 8.83 -0.41 -7.96
N ILE A 104 7.81 -1.08 -8.51
CA ILE A 104 6.92 -0.52 -9.53
C ILE A 104 6.02 0.54 -8.91
N SER A 105 5.49 0.31 -7.70
CA SER A 105 4.70 1.30 -6.99
C SER A 105 5.47 2.59 -6.77
N ARG A 106 6.74 2.51 -6.34
CA ARG A 106 7.61 3.67 -6.17
C ARG A 106 7.81 4.42 -7.49
N GLN A 107 8.11 3.73 -8.58
CA GLN A 107 8.24 4.35 -9.91
C GLN A 107 6.96 5.06 -10.37
N ILE A 108 5.79 4.47 -10.10
CA ILE A 108 4.51 5.11 -10.40
C ILE A 108 4.33 6.37 -9.57
N VAL A 109 4.55 6.30 -8.25
CA VAL A 109 4.38 7.46 -7.36
C VAL A 109 5.34 8.59 -7.72
N GLU A 110 6.63 8.30 -7.94
CA GLU A 110 7.64 9.29 -8.35
C GLU A 110 7.30 9.95 -9.69
N ALA A 111 6.66 9.22 -10.61
CA ALA A 111 6.19 9.80 -11.88
C ALA A 111 4.97 10.72 -11.72
N HIS A 112 4.31 10.73 -10.56
CA HIS A 112 3.12 11.54 -10.26
C HIS A 112 3.39 12.72 -9.31
N GLY A 113 4.64 12.91 -8.85
CA GLY A 113 5.09 14.04 -8.02
C GLY A 113 5.16 13.71 -6.54
#